data_AF-A0A504YPA7-F1
#
_entry.id   AF-A0A504YPA7-F1
#
_cell.length_a   1.000
_cell.length_b   1.000
_cell.length_c   1.000
_cell.angle_alpha   90.00
_cell.angle_beta   90.00
_cell.angle_gamma   90.00
#
_symmetry.space_group_name_H-M   'P 1'
#
loop_
_entity.id
_entity.type
_entity.pdbx_description
1 polymer ?
#
loop_
_entity_poly.entity_id
_entity_poly.type
_entity_poly.pdbx_seq_one_letter_code
_entity_poly.pdbx_strand_id
1 'polypeptide(L)'
;MTNNRTSKDSWDKESRVINKLPPLSTSVFLDVVESFQFKHVAWGSEGHLHSAELAVYLNCPVISLNSDLFLVNSDSPMPYCFIPLDSIFWEVKRLNVQCERCETLRKTCSVLSCKRFCLSNSPLKCLNPKLFPLLPLLLGNDYTKIVHVPRIDGVPRPQYPPEWSERLCEVDTRVNWLSQFNNDDLTKPLRAILSEVGKEQLVEMGNRMMKYVFVYIIDSLEPGQEMAQFLNLSPRLYRPRTRQWNMRDIYTDAFKSVLHCFCSCGNEEVSENVEPSGNSVNAGTVVDIMYKWPVSLVNKFRRSECATYALDALYVRGGVVLKVVCEDIDLPQSVNKVSEELRAMQYNVLLGLEDRLELIEAKCYGLIDHSVTEHTLLNGEFQPMRVSCRPYRLDQTEQSLEEFMSEHFGQTQLTDPFDRQLYWTISFWFRNSQIACNQCEKVSDSPVVLAFSAFAYVSKFTRINNRQISELIDHFQMICESAISCEEFRISLVHQLTELQLVAYELSLLRELVSGIMQSGKELRQTSETEKYSVWRMFGSCRLIYWLTICLEQIPSSDRIQYLTTKMIPELIGRRWNRTTQSTVQQAVIAFASLLKAIQTKDEQHSSSSPLLLCS
;
A
#
# COMPACT_ATOMS: atom_id res chain seq x y z
N MET A 1 -3.21 -8.91 49.01
CA MET A 1 -3.00 -9.92 47.96
C MET A 1 -3.69 -9.43 46.71
N THR A 2 -2.98 -8.59 45.97
CA THR A 2 -3.40 -7.94 44.72
C THR A 2 -2.91 -8.80 43.57
N ASN A 3 -3.84 -9.29 42.75
CA ASN A 3 -3.53 -10.11 41.59
C ASN A 3 -2.84 -9.25 40.51
N ASN A 4 -1.53 -9.41 40.38
CA ASN A 4 -0.78 -9.13 39.16
C ASN A 4 -1.32 -10.05 38.05
N ARG A 5 -2.32 -9.57 37.30
CA ARG A 5 -2.60 -10.11 35.96
C ARG A 5 -1.60 -9.46 35.02
N THR A 6 -0.61 -10.27 34.67
CA THR A 6 0.47 -10.02 33.72
C THR A 6 -0.04 -9.41 32.42
N SER A 7 0.62 -8.33 31.99
CA SER A 7 0.47 -7.67 30.69
C SER A 7 0.50 -8.65 29.51
N LYS A 8 1.16 -9.79 29.65
CA LYS A 8 1.26 -10.85 28.62
C LYS A 8 -0.09 -11.35 28.09
N ASP A 9 -1.15 -11.40 28.91
CA ASP A 9 -2.46 -11.95 28.50
C ASP A 9 -3.33 -10.96 27.70
N SER A 10 -3.06 -9.64 27.78
CA SER A 10 -3.77 -8.66 26.93
C SER A 10 -3.18 -8.63 25.51
N TRP A 11 -1.85 -8.79 25.39
CA TRP A 11 -1.15 -8.84 24.11
C TRP A 11 -1.54 -10.06 23.25
N ASP A 12 -1.82 -11.21 23.87
CA ASP A 12 -2.20 -12.44 23.16
C ASP A 12 -3.66 -12.45 22.66
N LYS A 13 -4.54 -11.58 23.18
CA LYS A 13 -5.94 -11.48 22.73
C LYS A 13 -6.13 -10.46 21.61
N GLU A 14 -5.42 -9.33 21.64
CA GLU A 14 -5.47 -8.31 20.57
C GLU A 14 -4.59 -8.66 19.37
N SER A 15 -3.49 -9.39 19.56
CA SER A 15 -2.60 -9.82 18.47
C SER A 15 -3.23 -10.79 17.48
N ARG A 16 -4.36 -11.42 17.81
CA ARG A 16 -5.05 -12.37 16.91
C ARG A 16 -5.86 -11.69 15.80
N VAL A 17 -6.08 -10.37 15.87
CA VAL A 17 -6.96 -9.65 14.93
C VAL A 17 -6.20 -8.70 13.99
N ILE A 18 -5.02 -8.21 14.37
CA ILE A 18 -4.27 -7.22 13.58
C ILE A 18 -2.83 -7.67 13.37
N ASN A 19 -2.49 -8.07 12.13
CA ASN A 19 -1.11 -8.38 11.75
C ASN A 19 -0.25 -7.10 11.75
N LYS A 20 0.61 -6.95 12.76
CA LYS A 20 1.60 -5.86 12.83
C LYS A 20 2.78 -6.18 11.93
N LEU A 21 2.83 -5.60 10.74
CA LEU A 21 3.98 -5.70 9.83
C LEU A 21 4.91 -4.48 10.03
N PRO A 22 6.24 -4.66 10.03
CA PRO A 22 7.18 -3.54 10.00
C PRO A 22 6.86 -2.53 8.90
N PRO A 23 7.07 -1.21 9.10
CA PRO A 23 6.79 -0.18 8.11
C PRO A 23 7.28 -0.52 6.69
N LEU A 24 8.53 -0.99 6.58
CA LEU A 24 9.23 -1.23 5.32
C LEU A 24 8.95 -2.59 4.66
N SER A 25 8.06 -3.44 5.22
CA SER A 25 7.84 -4.81 4.71
C SER A 25 7.47 -4.87 3.23
N THR A 26 6.64 -3.95 2.74
CA THR A 26 6.25 -3.91 1.33
C THR A 26 7.43 -3.58 0.43
N SER A 27 8.27 -2.60 0.82
CA SER A 27 9.48 -2.26 0.07
C SER A 27 10.47 -3.43 0.02
N VAL A 28 10.69 -4.11 1.14
CA VAL A 28 11.55 -5.32 1.18
C VAL A 28 10.98 -6.41 0.27
N PHE A 29 9.67 -6.64 0.32
CA PHE A 29 9.03 -7.65 -0.53
C PHE A 29 9.19 -7.34 -2.02
N LEU A 30 8.95 -6.09 -2.44
CA LEU A 30 9.10 -5.68 -3.83
C LEU A 30 10.55 -5.81 -4.31
N ASP A 31 11.53 -5.39 -3.53
CA ASP A 31 12.94 -5.57 -3.86
C ASP A 31 13.31 -7.05 -4.03
N VAL A 32 12.76 -7.93 -3.19
CA VAL A 32 12.95 -9.38 -3.34
C VAL A 32 12.32 -9.87 -4.63
N VAL A 33 11.07 -9.49 -4.91
CA VAL A 33 10.34 -9.83 -6.15
C VAL A 33 11.17 -9.43 -7.38
N GLU A 34 11.66 -8.18 -7.41
CA GLU A 34 12.49 -7.65 -8.49
C GLU A 34 13.84 -8.39 -8.62
N SER A 35 14.48 -8.74 -7.49
CA SER A 35 15.75 -9.48 -7.50
C SER A 35 15.65 -10.87 -8.15
N PHE A 36 14.46 -11.47 -8.12
CA PHE A 36 14.13 -12.73 -8.79
C PHE A 36 13.58 -12.52 -10.21
N GLN A 37 13.63 -11.29 -10.74
CA GLN A 37 13.11 -10.91 -12.06
C GLN A 37 11.60 -11.12 -12.22
N PHE A 38 10.86 -11.20 -11.11
CA PHE A 38 9.41 -11.12 -11.18
C PHE A 38 9.00 -9.69 -11.52
N LYS A 39 7.92 -9.58 -12.29
CA LYS A 39 7.34 -8.30 -12.69
C LYS A 39 6.13 -8.02 -11.81
N HIS A 40 6.01 -6.78 -11.34
CA HIS A 40 4.87 -6.29 -10.58
C HIS A 40 4.34 -4.99 -11.18
N VAL A 41 3.08 -4.69 -10.86
CA VAL A 41 2.43 -3.44 -11.24
C VAL A 41 1.44 -3.05 -10.14
N ALA A 42 1.44 -1.79 -9.75
CA ALA A 42 0.37 -1.18 -8.97
C ALA A 42 -0.64 -0.51 -9.92
N TRP A 43 -1.91 -0.53 -9.54
CA TRP A 43 -3.00 0.03 -10.35
C TRP A 43 -3.86 0.98 -9.51
N GLY A 44 -4.56 1.91 -10.18
CA GLY A 44 -5.32 2.98 -9.53
C GLY A 44 -6.64 2.55 -8.88
N SER A 45 -6.97 1.27 -8.96
CA SER A 45 -8.22 0.67 -8.47
C SER A 45 -7.96 -0.75 -8.00
N GLU A 46 -9.01 -1.43 -7.55
CA GLU A 46 -8.92 -2.76 -6.94
C GLU A 46 -8.15 -3.77 -7.82
N GLY A 47 -6.94 -4.13 -7.38
CA GLY A 47 -5.97 -4.86 -8.20
C GLY A 47 -6.40 -6.29 -8.58
N HIS A 48 -7.40 -6.87 -7.90
CA HIS A 48 -7.83 -8.24 -8.18
C HIS A 48 -8.53 -8.35 -9.55
N LEU A 49 -9.37 -7.40 -9.94
CA LEU A 49 -10.02 -7.41 -11.25
C LEU A 49 -9.04 -7.18 -12.38
N HIS A 50 -8.17 -6.19 -12.22
CA HIS A 50 -7.11 -5.92 -13.19
C HIS A 50 -6.17 -7.11 -13.35
N SER A 51 -5.91 -7.87 -12.28
CA SER A 51 -5.18 -9.13 -12.38
C SER A 51 -5.91 -10.17 -13.25
N ALA A 52 -7.25 -10.21 -13.19
CA ALA A 52 -8.06 -11.07 -14.02
C ALA A 52 -8.14 -10.60 -15.48
N GLU A 53 -8.26 -9.29 -15.73
CA GLU A 53 -8.20 -8.70 -17.06
C GLU A 53 -6.87 -9.02 -17.75
N LEU A 54 -5.75 -8.81 -17.05
CA LEU A 54 -4.42 -9.16 -17.53
C LEU A 54 -4.28 -10.67 -17.78
N ALA A 55 -4.81 -11.51 -16.89
CA ALA A 55 -4.73 -12.95 -17.03
C ALA A 55 -5.55 -13.48 -18.22
N VAL A 56 -6.73 -12.92 -18.47
CA VAL A 56 -7.54 -13.21 -19.67
C VAL A 56 -6.77 -12.77 -20.91
N TYR A 57 -6.18 -11.57 -20.90
CA TYR A 57 -5.38 -11.05 -22.02
C TYR A 57 -4.16 -11.93 -22.34
N LEU A 58 -3.43 -12.37 -21.30
CA LEU A 58 -2.25 -13.22 -21.44
C LEU A 58 -2.56 -14.72 -21.61
N ASN A 59 -3.83 -15.12 -21.45
CA ASN A 59 -4.28 -16.50 -21.38
C ASN A 59 -3.50 -17.31 -20.34
N CYS A 60 -3.50 -16.83 -19.09
CA CYS A 60 -2.85 -17.46 -17.95
C CYS A 60 -3.79 -17.53 -16.73
N PRO A 61 -3.51 -18.38 -15.72
CA PRO A 61 -4.32 -18.43 -14.51
C PRO A 61 -4.05 -17.24 -13.58
N VAL A 62 -5.09 -16.77 -12.90
CA VAL A 62 -4.98 -15.88 -11.74
C VAL A 62 -4.82 -16.71 -10.48
N ILE A 63 -3.87 -16.32 -9.62
CA ILE A 63 -3.69 -16.90 -8.29
C ILE A 63 -3.98 -15.82 -7.25
N SER A 64 -4.91 -16.07 -6.33
CA SER A 64 -5.27 -15.11 -5.28
C SER A 64 -6.03 -15.77 -4.14
N LEU A 65 -6.10 -15.09 -2.99
CA LEU A 65 -7.02 -15.41 -1.89
C LEU A 65 -8.34 -14.64 -1.99
N ASN A 66 -8.45 -13.67 -2.88
CA ASN A 66 -9.64 -12.84 -2.98
C ASN A 66 -10.81 -13.65 -3.58
N SER A 67 -11.93 -13.71 -2.83
CA SER A 67 -13.15 -14.41 -3.21
C SER A 67 -13.92 -13.75 -4.36
N ASP A 68 -13.73 -12.45 -4.62
CA ASP A 68 -14.40 -11.74 -5.73
C ASP A 68 -14.10 -12.38 -7.09
N LEU A 69 -12.92 -13.00 -7.20
CA LEU A 69 -12.46 -13.71 -8.40
C LEU A 69 -13.27 -14.97 -8.72
N PHE A 70 -14.06 -15.50 -7.78
CA PHE A 70 -15.03 -16.58 -8.09
C PHE A 70 -16.24 -16.08 -8.88
N LEU A 71 -16.55 -14.78 -8.78
CA LEU A 71 -17.75 -14.15 -9.33
C LEU A 71 -17.45 -13.34 -10.59
N VAL A 72 -16.18 -13.24 -10.94
CA VAL A 72 -15.74 -12.69 -12.21
C VAL A 72 -16.36 -13.46 -13.36
N ASN A 73 -17.10 -12.73 -14.18
CA ASN A 73 -17.57 -13.21 -15.46
C ASN A 73 -16.75 -12.53 -16.56
N SER A 74 -16.32 -13.31 -17.56
CA SER A 74 -15.56 -12.82 -18.69
C SER A 74 -16.39 -13.01 -19.95
N ASP A 75 -16.70 -11.91 -20.64
CA ASP A 75 -17.31 -11.94 -21.98
C ASP A 75 -16.32 -12.42 -23.06
N SER A 76 -15.05 -12.67 -22.68
CA SER A 76 -14.05 -13.24 -23.58
C SER A 76 -14.39 -14.69 -23.93
N PRO A 77 -14.20 -15.12 -25.20
CA PRO A 77 -14.22 -16.53 -25.57
C PRO A 77 -13.11 -17.35 -24.88
N MET A 78 -12.16 -16.70 -24.20
CA MET A 78 -11.10 -17.36 -23.44
C MET A 78 -11.59 -17.80 -22.06
N PRO A 79 -11.31 -19.05 -21.65
CA PRO A 79 -11.71 -19.54 -20.34
C PRO A 79 -10.90 -18.83 -19.26
N TYR A 80 -11.55 -17.97 -18.49
CA TYR A 80 -11.00 -17.45 -17.23
C TYR A 80 -10.63 -18.61 -16.30
N CYS A 81 -9.40 -18.59 -15.79
CA CYS A 81 -8.87 -19.64 -14.93
C CYS A 81 -8.42 -19.05 -13.59
N PHE A 82 -9.13 -19.41 -12.53
CA PHE A 82 -8.81 -19.00 -11.17
C PHE A 82 -8.28 -20.16 -10.35
N ILE A 83 -7.18 -19.92 -9.62
CA ILE A 83 -6.55 -20.85 -8.69
C ILE A 83 -6.51 -20.17 -7.32
N PRO A 84 -7.32 -20.61 -6.34
CA PRO A 84 -7.21 -20.13 -4.98
C PRO A 84 -5.80 -20.39 -4.41
N LEU A 85 -5.16 -19.39 -3.80
CA LEU A 85 -3.77 -19.51 -3.32
C LEU A 85 -3.59 -20.65 -2.30
N ASP A 86 -4.58 -20.84 -1.43
CA ASP A 86 -4.66 -21.92 -0.44
C ASP A 86 -4.79 -23.33 -1.06
N SER A 87 -5.11 -23.41 -2.35
CA SER A 87 -5.18 -24.67 -3.08
C SER A 87 -3.83 -25.15 -3.62
N ILE A 88 -2.78 -24.33 -3.53
CA ILE A 88 -1.45 -24.65 -4.04
C ILE A 88 -0.71 -25.53 -3.03
N PHE A 89 -0.29 -26.70 -3.49
CA PHE A 89 0.60 -27.58 -2.74
C PHE A 89 2.05 -27.15 -3.02
N TRP A 90 2.70 -26.57 -2.01
CA TRP A 90 4.07 -26.03 -2.07
C TRP A 90 5.17 -27.12 -2.09
N GLU A 91 4.86 -28.27 -2.67
CA GLU A 91 5.81 -29.35 -2.92
C GLU A 91 6.14 -29.38 -4.41
N VAL A 92 7.41 -29.12 -4.73
CA VAL A 92 7.89 -29.09 -6.10
C VAL A 92 7.99 -30.52 -6.64
N LYS A 93 7.21 -30.82 -7.67
CA LYS A 93 7.25 -32.10 -8.39
C LYS A 93 8.02 -31.94 -9.68
N ARG A 94 9.00 -32.82 -9.91
CA ARG A 94 9.71 -32.90 -11.20
C ARG A 94 8.88 -33.73 -12.17
N LEU A 95 8.71 -33.19 -13.38
CA LEU A 95 8.03 -33.90 -14.46
C LEU A 95 9.03 -34.72 -15.27
N ASN A 96 8.59 -35.91 -15.68
CA ASN A 96 9.34 -36.77 -16.61
C ASN A 96 9.25 -36.26 -18.06
N VAL A 97 8.32 -35.35 -18.34
CA VAL A 97 8.11 -34.72 -19.65
C VAL A 97 8.43 -33.23 -19.53
N GLN A 98 9.21 -32.72 -20.48
CA GLN A 98 9.55 -31.29 -20.55
C GLN A 98 8.42 -30.55 -21.29
N CYS A 99 8.11 -29.33 -20.84
CA CYS A 99 7.33 -28.41 -21.65
C CYS A 99 8.23 -27.78 -22.73
N GLU A 100 7.62 -27.23 -23.79
CA GLU A 100 8.32 -26.58 -24.90
C GLU A 100 9.42 -25.59 -24.45
N ARG A 101 9.15 -24.82 -23.39
CA ARG A 101 10.12 -23.87 -22.82
C ARG A 101 11.28 -24.57 -22.11
N CYS A 102 11.00 -25.61 -21.31
CA CYS A 102 12.01 -26.41 -20.61
C CYS A 102 12.90 -27.15 -21.61
N GLU A 103 12.30 -27.70 -22.67
CA GLU A 103 12.98 -28.42 -23.74
C GLU A 103 13.97 -27.52 -24.47
N THR A 104 13.51 -26.34 -24.91
CA THR A 104 14.34 -25.32 -25.55
C THR A 104 15.52 -24.89 -24.66
N LEU A 105 15.30 -24.78 -23.35
CA LEU A 105 16.32 -24.38 -22.38
C LEU A 105 17.17 -25.55 -21.84
N ARG A 106 16.90 -26.80 -22.27
CA ARG A 106 17.52 -28.03 -21.75
C ARG A 106 17.47 -28.13 -20.21
N LYS A 107 16.36 -27.72 -19.61
CA LYS A 107 16.14 -27.76 -18.15
C LYS A 107 15.08 -28.80 -17.78
N THR A 108 15.20 -29.36 -16.58
CA THR A 108 14.15 -30.21 -16.01
C THR A 108 12.92 -29.38 -15.67
N CYS A 109 11.74 -29.90 -16.02
CA CYS A 109 10.49 -29.22 -15.75
C CYS A 109 10.02 -29.54 -14.33
N SER A 110 9.67 -28.49 -13.59
CA SER A 110 9.19 -28.60 -12.21
C SER A 110 7.86 -27.87 -12.10
N VAL A 111 6.92 -28.45 -11.35
CA VAL A 111 5.56 -27.92 -11.18
C VAL A 111 5.12 -27.97 -9.73
N LEU A 112 4.21 -27.08 -9.37
CA LEU A 112 3.43 -27.14 -8.14
C LEU A 112 2.05 -27.74 -8.48
N SER A 113 1.58 -28.65 -7.64
CA SER A 113 0.20 -29.15 -7.77
C SER A 113 -0.76 -28.09 -7.22
N CYS A 114 -1.92 -27.91 -7.85
CA CYS A 114 -2.94 -26.97 -7.38
C CYS A 114 -4.34 -27.45 -7.79
N LYS A 115 -5.38 -26.85 -7.20
CA LYS A 115 -6.77 -27.05 -7.65
C LYS A 115 -7.28 -25.76 -8.28
N ARG A 116 -7.74 -25.84 -9.52
CA ARG A 116 -8.41 -24.71 -10.17
C ARG A 116 -9.89 -24.70 -9.81
N PHE A 117 -10.47 -23.50 -9.73
CA PHE A 117 -11.90 -23.34 -9.64
C PHE A 117 -12.59 -23.92 -10.89
N CYS A 118 -13.73 -24.58 -10.67
CA CYS A 118 -14.52 -25.17 -11.73
C CYS A 118 -16.00 -24.92 -11.44
N LEU A 119 -16.65 -24.10 -12.28
CA LEU A 119 -18.04 -23.70 -12.11
C LEU A 119 -19.00 -24.89 -12.03
N SER A 120 -18.80 -25.93 -12.86
CA SER A 120 -19.68 -27.12 -12.84
C SER A 120 -19.65 -27.89 -11.52
N ASN A 121 -18.58 -27.73 -10.74
CA ASN A 121 -18.38 -28.42 -9.47
C ASN A 121 -18.61 -27.49 -8.26
N SER A 122 -19.16 -26.29 -8.48
CA SER A 122 -19.39 -25.31 -7.43
C SER A 122 -20.89 -25.12 -7.15
N PRO A 123 -21.25 -24.52 -5.99
CA PRO A 123 -22.63 -24.10 -5.73
C PRO A 123 -23.16 -23.11 -6.78
N LEU A 124 -22.29 -22.35 -7.44
CA LEU A 124 -22.66 -21.38 -8.47
C LEU A 124 -23.12 -22.03 -9.80
N LYS A 125 -22.99 -23.35 -9.96
CA LYS A 125 -23.40 -24.07 -11.17
C LYS A 125 -24.87 -23.86 -11.55
N CYS A 126 -25.72 -23.55 -10.57
CA CYS A 126 -27.15 -23.31 -10.78
C CYS A 126 -27.46 -21.88 -11.22
N LEU A 127 -26.47 -20.99 -11.29
CA LEU A 127 -26.64 -19.59 -11.67
C LEU A 127 -26.17 -19.35 -13.11
N ASN A 128 -26.97 -18.61 -13.85
CA ASN A 128 -26.56 -18.03 -15.13
C ASN A 128 -25.41 -17.03 -14.87
N PRO A 129 -24.24 -17.15 -15.53
CA PRO A 129 -23.11 -16.23 -15.35
C PRO A 129 -23.45 -14.75 -15.50
N LYS A 130 -24.48 -14.41 -16.28
CA LYS A 130 -24.97 -13.03 -16.41
C LYS A 130 -25.41 -12.42 -15.09
N LEU A 131 -25.83 -13.23 -14.12
CA LEU A 131 -26.32 -12.81 -12.81
C LEU A 131 -25.20 -12.71 -11.77
N PHE A 132 -23.99 -13.22 -12.03
CA PHE A 132 -22.89 -13.20 -11.05
C PHE A 132 -22.59 -11.79 -10.50
N PRO A 133 -22.57 -10.72 -11.32
CA PRO A 133 -22.32 -9.36 -10.81
C PRO A 133 -23.36 -8.85 -9.80
N LEU A 134 -24.55 -9.45 -9.72
CA LEU A 134 -25.58 -9.10 -8.71
C LEU A 134 -25.38 -9.84 -7.38
N LEU A 135 -24.69 -10.98 -7.36
CA LEU A 135 -24.53 -11.77 -6.14
C LEU A 135 -23.77 -11.02 -5.03
N PRO A 136 -22.68 -10.27 -5.31
CA PRO A 136 -22.00 -9.49 -4.29
C PRO A 136 -22.88 -8.39 -3.66
N LEU A 137 -23.91 -7.88 -4.37
CA LEU A 137 -24.89 -6.96 -3.78
C LEU A 137 -25.74 -7.65 -2.70
N LEU A 138 -26.05 -8.94 -2.89
CA LEU A 138 -26.91 -9.73 -1.99
C LEU A 138 -26.16 -10.30 -0.78
N LEU A 139 -24.86 -10.58 -0.92
CA LEU A 139 -24.03 -11.16 0.13
C LEU A 139 -23.56 -10.13 1.17
N GLY A 140 -23.81 -8.85 0.92
CA GLY A 140 -23.32 -7.76 1.75
C GLY A 140 -21.86 -7.43 1.44
N ASN A 141 -21.60 -6.16 1.15
CA ASN A 141 -20.27 -5.57 1.05
C ASN A 141 -20.27 -4.25 1.83
N ASP A 142 -19.12 -3.58 1.89
CA ASP A 142 -18.95 -2.33 2.64
C ASP A 142 -19.87 -1.19 2.17
N TYR A 143 -20.43 -1.29 0.95
CA TYR A 143 -21.37 -0.34 0.35
C TYR A 143 -22.85 -0.73 0.49
N THR A 144 -23.18 -2.00 0.77
CA THR A 144 -24.56 -2.53 0.77
C THR A 144 -25.12 -2.88 2.14
N LYS A 145 -24.45 -2.51 3.25
CA LYS A 145 -24.96 -2.65 4.63
C LYS A 145 -26.36 -2.05 4.86
N ILE A 146 -26.86 -1.25 3.92
CA ILE A 146 -28.17 -0.56 3.95
C ILE A 146 -29.28 -1.40 3.29
N VAL A 147 -28.95 -2.35 2.42
CA VAL A 147 -29.97 -3.09 1.65
C VAL A 147 -30.38 -4.32 2.44
N HIS A 148 -31.56 -4.26 3.05
CA HIS A 148 -32.19 -5.47 3.57
C HIS A 148 -32.52 -6.33 2.36
N VAL A 149 -31.92 -7.51 2.31
CA VAL A 149 -32.17 -8.43 1.19
C VAL A 149 -33.66 -8.77 1.19
N PRO A 150 -34.34 -8.75 0.03
CA PRO A 150 -35.79 -8.95 -0.04
C PRO A 150 -36.21 -10.15 0.79
N ARG A 151 -37.34 -10.03 1.51
CA ARG A 151 -37.93 -11.18 2.19
C ARG A 151 -38.04 -12.31 1.19
N ILE A 152 -37.31 -13.38 1.47
CA ILE A 152 -37.25 -14.55 0.61
C ILE A 152 -38.53 -15.36 0.86
N ASP A 153 -39.68 -14.76 0.54
CA ASP A 153 -40.97 -15.41 0.62
C ASP A 153 -41.07 -16.38 -0.57
N GLY A 154 -41.23 -17.67 -0.28
CA GLY A 154 -41.41 -18.71 -1.30
C GLY A 154 -40.17 -19.48 -1.74
N VAL A 155 -38.97 -19.21 -1.20
CA VAL A 155 -37.83 -20.13 -1.36
C VAL A 155 -37.93 -21.22 -0.30
N PRO A 156 -37.94 -22.51 -0.67
CA PRO A 156 -37.89 -23.59 0.31
C PRO A 156 -36.68 -23.37 1.20
N ARG A 157 -36.85 -23.21 2.52
CA ARG A 157 -35.72 -23.19 3.45
C ARG A 157 -35.02 -24.54 3.33
N PRO A 158 -33.79 -24.60 2.80
CA PRO A 158 -33.12 -25.88 2.67
C PRO A 158 -32.85 -26.40 4.08
N GLN A 159 -33.06 -27.69 4.30
CA GLN A 159 -32.55 -28.33 5.51
C GLN A 159 -31.04 -28.48 5.32
N TYR A 160 -30.30 -27.53 5.90
CA TYR A 160 -28.85 -27.53 5.83
C TYR A 160 -28.26 -28.59 6.76
N PRO A 161 -27.16 -29.26 6.36
CA PRO A 161 -26.41 -30.11 7.27
C PRO A 161 -25.96 -29.30 8.51
N PRO A 162 -25.94 -29.91 9.71
CA PRO A 162 -25.55 -29.21 10.95
C PRO A 162 -24.08 -28.74 10.95
N GLU A 163 -23.26 -29.26 10.04
CA GLU A 163 -21.85 -28.92 9.86
C GLU A 163 -21.64 -27.59 9.08
N TRP A 164 -22.68 -27.08 8.43
CA TRP A 164 -22.60 -25.84 7.68
C TRP A 164 -22.60 -24.64 8.62
N SER A 165 -21.67 -23.70 8.39
CA SER A 165 -21.69 -22.43 9.11
C SER A 165 -22.88 -21.58 8.65
N GLU A 166 -23.37 -20.71 9.53
CA GLU A 166 -24.44 -19.75 9.23
C GLU A 166 -24.16 -18.96 7.94
N ARG A 167 -22.91 -18.52 7.76
CA ARG A 167 -22.46 -17.81 6.56
C ARG A 167 -22.57 -18.63 5.28
N LEU A 168 -22.30 -19.94 5.34
CA LEU A 168 -22.47 -20.82 4.17
C LEU A 168 -23.94 -21.01 3.82
N CYS A 169 -24.80 -21.19 4.83
CA CYS A 169 -26.25 -21.26 4.64
C CYS A 169 -26.80 -19.97 4.01
N GLU A 170 -26.30 -18.81 4.45
CA GLU A 170 -26.66 -17.52 3.87
C GLU A 170 -26.26 -17.43 2.39
N VAL A 171 -25.00 -17.74 2.06
CA VAL A 171 -24.51 -17.71 0.68
C VAL A 171 -25.36 -18.60 -0.23
N ASP A 172 -25.61 -19.85 0.19
CA ASP A 172 -26.41 -20.80 -0.58
C ASP A 172 -27.86 -20.31 -0.76
N THR A 173 -28.46 -19.75 0.28
CA THR A 173 -29.80 -19.17 0.22
C THR A 173 -29.88 -18.04 -0.83
N ARG A 174 -28.88 -17.15 -0.87
CA ARG A 174 -28.83 -16.04 -1.85
C ARG A 174 -28.60 -16.54 -3.27
N VAL A 175 -27.73 -17.54 -3.44
CA VAL A 175 -27.49 -18.20 -4.72
C VAL A 175 -28.79 -18.83 -5.25
N ASN A 176 -29.50 -19.57 -4.40
CA ASN A 176 -30.76 -20.21 -4.78
C ASN A 176 -31.85 -19.18 -5.13
N TRP A 177 -31.97 -18.08 -4.38
CA TRP A 177 -32.90 -17.00 -4.70
C TRP A 177 -32.61 -16.39 -6.08
N LEU A 178 -31.34 -16.05 -6.34
CA LEU A 178 -30.95 -15.43 -7.61
C LEU A 178 -31.13 -16.39 -8.81
N SER A 179 -31.02 -17.70 -8.58
CA SER A 179 -31.19 -18.73 -9.62
C SER A 179 -32.61 -18.78 -10.22
N GLN A 180 -33.60 -18.24 -9.53
CA GLN A 180 -34.98 -18.17 -10.02
C GLN A 180 -35.12 -17.27 -11.26
N PHE A 181 -34.21 -16.32 -11.42
CA PHE A 181 -34.18 -15.35 -12.52
C PHE A 181 -33.30 -15.79 -13.70
N ASN A 182 -32.82 -17.05 -13.74
CA ASN A 182 -31.89 -17.52 -14.77
C ASN A 182 -32.36 -17.31 -16.22
N ASN A 183 -33.69 -17.36 -16.43
CA ASN A 183 -34.34 -17.22 -17.73
C ASN A 183 -35.00 -15.83 -17.92
N ASP A 184 -34.86 -14.94 -16.94
CA ASP A 184 -35.43 -13.61 -16.96
C ASP A 184 -34.43 -12.58 -17.51
N ASP A 185 -34.92 -11.38 -17.82
CA ASP A 185 -34.07 -10.22 -18.08
C ASP A 185 -33.53 -9.64 -16.75
N LEU A 186 -32.47 -8.84 -16.83
CA LEU A 186 -31.85 -8.25 -15.63
C LEU A 186 -32.79 -7.28 -14.88
N THR A 187 -33.86 -6.78 -15.52
CA THR A 187 -34.77 -5.81 -14.90
C THR A 187 -35.56 -6.41 -13.73
N LYS A 188 -35.96 -7.68 -13.79
CA LYS A 188 -36.70 -8.36 -12.72
C LYS A 188 -35.91 -8.53 -11.41
N PRO A 189 -34.71 -9.16 -11.41
CA PRO A 189 -33.92 -9.28 -10.17
C PRO A 189 -33.51 -7.90 -9.64
N LEU A 190 -33.17 -6.95 -10.52
CA LEU A 190 -32.85 -5.57 -10.09
C LEU A 190 -34.04 -4.87 -9.44
N ARG A 191 -35.25 -5.01 -10.01
CA ARG A 191 -36.48 -4.44 -9.41
C ARG A 191 -36.75 -5.03 -8.03
N ALA A 192 -36.55 -6.34 -7.85
CA ALA A 192 -36.70 -6.98 -6.55
C ALA A 192 -35.69 -6.41 -5.53
N ILE A 193 -34.41 -6.28 -5.90
CA ILE A 193 -33.36 -5.72 -5.03
C ILE A 193 -33.68 -4.26 -4.66
N LEU A 194 -34.03 -3.43 -5.65
CA LEU A 194 -34.25 -2.00 -5.47
C LEU A 194 -35.58 -1.67 -4.78
N SER A 195 -36.56 -2.58 -4.78
CA SER A 195 -37.85 -2.36 -4.11
C SER A 195 -37.74 -2.19 -2.59
N GLU A 196 -36.64 -2.65 -1.99
CA GLU A 196 -36.35 -2.53 -0.55
C GLU A 196 -35.70 -1.17 -0.19
N VAL A 197 -35.33 -0.37 -1.20
CA VAL A 197 -34.72 0.95 -1.00
C VAL A 197 -35.81 2.01 -0.91
N GLY A 198 -35.76 2.85 0.13
CA GLY A 198 -36.67 3.98 0.28
C GLY A 198 -36.62 4.93 -0.92
N LYS A 199 -37.79 5.42 -1.37
CA LYS A 199 -37.93 6.27 -2.58
C LYS A 199 -36.97 7.46 -2.62
N GLU A 200 -36.71 8.08 -1.48
CA GLU A 200 -35.85 9.26 -1.34
C GLU A 200 -34.38 8.98 -1.69
N GLN A 201 -33.90 7.75 -1.48
CA GLN A 201 -32.50 7.36 -1.73
C GLN A 201 -32.33 6.50 -2.99
N LEU A 202 -33.44 6.19 -3.68
CA LEU A 202 -33.47 5.16 -4.73
C LEU A 202 -32.53 5.45 -5.90
N VAL A 203 -32.54 6.68 -6.41
CA VAL A 203 -31.69 7.09 -7.54
C VAL A 203 -30.21 7.05 -7.16
N GLU A 204 -29.88 7.60 -5.99
CA GLU A 204 -28.51 7.61 -5.49
C GLU A 204 -27.99 6.19 -5.25
N MET A 205 -28.76 5.38 -4.53
CA MET A 205 -28.42 3.99 -4.22
C MET A 205 -28.33 3.14 -5.49
N GLY A 206 -29.27 3.29 -6.42
CA GLY A 206 -29.23 2.59 -7.71
C GLY A 206 -27.99 2.93 -8.54
N ASN A 207 -27.61 4.22 -8.57
CA ASN A 207 -26.37 4.64 -9.23
C ASN A 207 -25.12 4.08 -8.53
N ARG A 208 -25.10 4.00 -7.20
CA ARG A 208 -24.01 3.36 -6.44
C ARG A 208 -23.93 1.85 -6.72
N MET A 209 -25.06 1.15 -6.69
CA MET A 209 -25.15 -0.28 -7.01
C MET A 209 -24.68 -0.57 -8.43
N MET A 210 -25.07 0.25 -9.41
CA MET A 210 -24.63 0.11 -10.79
C MET A 210 -23.11 0.23 -10.93
N LYS A 211 -22.51 1.26 -10.30
CA LYS A 211 -21.05 1.42 -10.27
C LYS A 211 -20.36 0.18 -9.68
N TYR A 212 -20.91 -0.37 -8.61
CA TYR A 212 -20.36 -1.56 -7.96
C TYR A 212 -20.53 -2.83 -8.81
N VAL A 213 -21.66 -3.01 -9.49
CA VAL A 213 -21.86 -4.14 -10.42
C VAL A 213 -20.80 -4.13 -11.53
N PHE A 214 -20.41 -2.95 -12.02
CA PHE A 214 -19.39 -2.82 -13.07
C PHE A 214 -17.99 -3.26 -12.63
N VAL A 215 -17.71 -3.28 -11.32
CA VAL A 215 -16.46 -3.83 -10.75
C VAL A 215 -16.34 -5.31 -11.17
N TYR A 216 -17.42 -6.09 -11.13
CA TYR A 216 -17.38 -7.53 -11.48
C TYR A 216 -17.47 -7.84 -12.98
N ILE A 217 -17.46 -6.82 -13.85
CA ILE A 217 -17.52 -6.97 -15.30
C ILE A 217 -16.16 -6.62 -15.91
N ILE A 218 -15.45 -7.65 -16.33
CA ILE A 218 -14.10 -7.55 -16.90
C ILE A 218 -14.11 -6.91 -18.29
N ASP A 219 -13.28 -5.89 -18.47
CA ASP A 219 -12.85 -5.46 -19.80
C ASP A 219 -11.55 -6.20 -20.16
N SER A 220 -11.69 -7.23 -21.00
CA SER A 220 -10.57 -8.08 -21.38
C SER A 220 -9.55 -7.40 -22.33
N LEU A 221 -9.85 -6.23 -22.89
CA LEU A 221 -9.05 -5.63 -23.97
C LEU A 221 -8.22 -4.44 -23.51
N GLU A 222 -8.82 -3.35 -23.05
CA GLU A 222 -8.05 -2.11 -22.84
C GLU A 222 -7.11 -2.19 -21.62
N PRO A 223 -7.59 -2.48 -20.39
CA PRO A 223 -6.71 -2.47 -19.21
C PRO A 223 -5.68 -3.61 -19.24
N GLY A 224 -6.11 -4.81 -19.65
CA GLY A 224 -5.25 -5.99 -19.79
C GLY A 224 -4.10 -5.76 -20.76
N GLN A 225 -4.38 -5.15 -21.92
CA GLN A 225 -3.36 -4.80 -22.90
C GLN A 225 -2.41 -3.73 -22.38
N GLU A 226 -2.93 -2.68 -21.74
CA GLU A 226 -2.10 -1.61 -21.19
C GLU A 226 -1.12 -2.13 -20.13
N MET A 227 -1.62 -2.95 -19.19
CA MET A 227 -0.78 -3.61 -18.19
C MET A 227 0.27 -4.51 -18.83
N ALA A 228 -0.10 -5.31 -19.84
CA ALA A 228 0.84 -6.18 -20.54
C ALA A 228 1.93 -5.37 -21.26
N GLN A 229 1.58 -4.24 -21.89
CA GLN A 229 2.54 -3.34 -22.53
C GLN A 229 3.50 -2.73 -21.50
N PHE A 230 2.97 -2.22 -20.38
CA PHE A 230 3.80 -1.67 -19.30
C PHE A 230 4.78 -2.72 -18.74
N LEU A 231 4.30 -3.94 -18.55
CA LEU A 231 5.09 -5.06 -18.06
C LEU A 231 6.00 -5.68 -19.14
N ASN A 232 5.99 -5.21 -20.39
CA ASN A 232 6.69 -5.84 -21.52
C ASN A 232 6.37 -7.35 -21.62
N LEU A 233 5.08 -7.69 -21.63
CA LEU A 233 4.55 -9.04 -21.78
C LEU A 233 3.83 -9.16 -23.12
N SER A 234 4.14 -10.22 -23.87
CA SER A 234 3.45 -10.51 -25.12
C SER A 234 2.33 -11.51 -24.87
N PRO A 235 1.12 -11.29 -25.41
CA PRO A 235 0.06 -12.28 -25.34
C PRO A 235 0.48 -13.54 -26.10
N ARG A 236 0.02 -14.71 -25.64
CA ARG A 236 0.17 -15.95 -26.41
C ARG A 236 -0.68 -15.80 -27.68
N LEU A 237 -0.09 -16.12 -28.85
CA LEU A 237 -0.67 -15.97 -30.19
C LEU A 237 -2.16 -16.38 -30.26
N TYR A 238 -3.07 -15.41 -30.13
CA TYR A 238 -4.49 -15.58 -30.47
C TYR A 238 -5.15 -14.21 -30.66
N ARG A 239 -5.90 -14.03 -31.75
CA ARG A 239 -6.76 -12.86 -31.98
C ARG A 239 -8.21 -13.24 -31.65
N PRO A 240 -8.90 -12.55 -30.74
CA PRO A 240 -10.30 -12.81 -30.46
C PRO A 240 -11.13 -12.63 -31.74
N ARG A 241 -12.01 -13.60 -32.05
CA ARG A 241 -13.06 -13.42 -33.05
C ARG A 241 -14.21 -12.60 -32.44
N THR A 242 -14.76 -11.71 -33.25
CA THR A 242 -15.81 -10.74 -32.99
C THR A 242 -17.11 -11.36 -32.47
N ARG A 243 -17.47 -11.01 -31.23
CA ARG A 243 -18.80 -10.56 -30.75
C ARG A 243 -18.72 -10.41 -29.22
N GLN A 244 -18.32 -9.22 -28.79
CA GLN A 244 -18.39 -8.81 -27.38
C GLN A 244 -19.88 -8.65 -27.01
N TRP A 245 -20.32 -9.34 -25.96
CA TRP A 245 -21.52 -8.91 -25.25
C TRP A 245 -21.08 -7.68 -24.46
N ASN A 246 -21.69 -6.52 -24.68
CA ASN A 246 -21.38 -5.37 -23.82
C ASN A 246 -22.20 -5.51 -22.54
N MET A 247 -21.74 -6.36 -21.62
CA MET A 247 -22.43 -6.58 -20.33
C MET A 247 -22.63 -5.27 -19.56
N ARG A 248 -21.71 -4.30 -19.70
CA ARG A 248 -21.88 -2.96 -19.12
C ARG A 248 -23.09 -2.24 -19.70
N ASP A 249 -23.29 -2.26 -21.01
CA ASP A 249 -24.48 -1.66 -21.64
C ASP A 249 -25.77 -2.36 -21.17
N ILE A 250 -25.78 -3.70 -21.15
CA ILE A 250 -26.96 -4.47 -20.73
C ILE A 250 -27.35 -4.11 -19.28
N TYR A 251 -26.38 -4.03 -18.37
CA TYR A 251 -26.63 -3.61 -17.00
C TYR A 251 -27.03 -2.13 -16.92
N THR A 252 -26.39 -1.25 -17.69
CA THR A 252 -26.75 0.19 -17.75
C THR A 252 -28.21 0.37 -18.12
N ASP A 253 -28.65 -0.29 -19.19
CA ASP A 253 -30.03 -0.22 -19.68
C ASP A 253 -31.01 -0.80 -18.66
N ALA A 254 -30.65 -1.91 -18.01
CA ALA A 254 -31.48 -2.53 -16.99
C ALA A 254 -31.65 -1.63 -15.74
N PHE A 255 -30.57 -1.03 -15.23
CA PHE A 255 -30.62 -0.08 -14.11
C PHE A 255 -31.45 1.16 -14.46
N LYS A 256 -31.20 1.77 -15.63
CA LYS A 256 -31.97 2.94 -16.10
C LYS A 256 -33.46 2.63 -16.22
N SER A 257 -33.79 1.49 -16.82
CA SER A 257 -35.19 1.03 -16.98
C SER A 257 -35.89 0.87 -15.63
N VAL A 258 -35.25 0.19 -14.67
CA VAL A 258 -35.83 -0.03 -13.34
C VAL A 258 -35.98 1.28 -12.57
N LEU A 259 -34.96 2.14 -12.56
CA LEU A 259 -35.01 3.44 -11.89
C LEU A 259 -36.10 4.35 -12.49
N HIS A 260 -36.21 4.39 -13.81
CA HIS A 260 -37.27 5.12 -14.50
C HIS A 260 -38.67 4.62 -14.08
N CYS A 261 -38.89 3.30 -14.09
CA CYS A 261 -40.17 2.72 -13.66
C CYS A 261 -40.57 3.12 -12.25
N PHE A 262 -39.64 3.14 -11.28
CA PHE A 262 -39.95 3.53 -9.91
C PHE A 262 -40.22 5.03 -9.76
N CYS A 263 -39.53 5.88 -10.52
CA CYS A 263 -39.75 7.33 -10.51
C CYS A 263 -41.07 7.73 -11.19
N SER A 264 -41.48 7.06 -12.27
CA SER A 264 -42.72 7.37 -12.99
C SER A 264 -44.00 6.93 -12.28
N CYS A 265 -43.92 6.10 -11.23
CA CYS A 265 -45.09 5.59 -10.50
C CYS A 265 -45.59 6.53 -9.37
N GLY A 266 -45.18 7.80 -9.36
CA GLY A 266 -45.58 8.81 -8.37
C GLY A 266 -46.04 10.12 -9.01
N ASN A 267 -47.21 10.09 -9.66
CA ASN A 267 -48.07 11.18 -10.15
C ASN A 267 -47.50 12.31 -11.04
N GLU A 268 -48.24 12.49 -12.15
CA GLU A 268 -48.43 13.68 -12.99
C GLU A 268 -47.28 14.19 -13.86
N GLU A 269 -47.65 14.39 -15.14
CA GLU A 269 -46.91 14.96 -16.26
C GLU A 269 -45.71 15.84 -15.88
N VAL A 270 -44.51 15.26 -15.91
CA VAL A 270 -43.29 16.04 -16.10
C VAL A 270 -43.08 16.16 -17.60
N SER A 271 -43.45 17.33 -18.10
CA SER A 271 -43.27 17.82 -19.46
C SER A 271 -41.95 17.37 -20.09
N GLU A 272 -42.06 16.87 -21.32
CA GLU A 272 -41.03 16.41 -22.24
C GLU A 272 -40.06 17.51 -22.74
N ASN A 273 -39.82 18.56 -21.97
CA ASN A 273 -38.99 19.70 -22.36
C ASN A 273 -37.83 19.90 -21.37
N VAL A 274 -36.79 19.09 -21.53
CA VAL A 274 -35.42 19.51 -21.20
C VAL A 274 -34.61 19.36 -22.48
N GLU A 275 -34.57 20.44 -23.27
CA GLU A 275 -33.54 20.58 -24.30
C GLU A 275 -32.16 20.49 -23.64
N PRO A 276 -31.17 19.84 -24.30
CA PRO A 276 -29.81 19.70 -23.78
C PRO A 276 -29.06 21.02 -23.98
N SER A 277 -29.40 22.05 -23.21
CA SER A 277 -28.64 23.30 -23.22
C SER A 277 -27.69 23.36 -22.04
N GLY A 278 -26.39 23.35 -22.36
CA GLY A 278 -25.31 23.62 -21.43
C GLY A 278 -24.59 22.36 -21.00
N ASN A 279 -23.35 22.20 -21.49
CA ASN A 279 -22.32 21.24 -21.07
C ASN A 279 -22.53 20.65 -19.67
N SER A 280 -23.42 19.66 -19.55
CA SER A 280 -23.51 18.83 -18.36
C SER A 280 -22.33 17.88 -18.46
N VAL A 281 -21.24 18.22 -17.78
CA VAL A 281 -20.26 17.21 -17.39
C VAL A 281 -21.06 16.12 -16.70
N ASN A 282 -21.20 14.97 -17.38
CA ASN A 282 -21.94 13.82 -16.89
C ASN A 282 -21.55 13.57 -15.43
N ALA A 283 -22.49 13.68 -14.50
CA ALA A 283 -22.31 13.38 -13.08
C ALA A 283 -22.02 11.88 -12.78
N GLY A 284 -21.53 11.13 -13.77
CA GLY A 284 -21.33 9.69 -13.74
C GLY A 284 -20.04 9.20 -14.37
N THR A 285 -19.21 10.06 -14.98
CA THR A 285 -17.89 9.61 -15.46
C THR A 285 -16.93 9.64 -14.28
N VAL A 286 -16.62 8.46 -13.71
CA VAL A 286 -15.50 8.33 -12.79
C VAL A 286 -14.27 8.74 -13.58
N VAL A 287 -13.74 9.92 -13.29
CA VAL A 287 -12.48 10.37 -13.86
C VAL A 287 -11.41 9.47 -13.26
N ASP A 288 -10.70 8.74 -14.11
CA ASP A 288 -9.53 7.94 -13.70
C ASP A 288 -8.64 8.80 -12.77
N ILE A 289 -8.24 8.24 -11.63
CA ILE A 289 -7.38 8.93 -10.65
C ILE A 289 -6.09 9.42 -11.32
N MET A 290 -5.58 8.72 -12.34
CA MET A 290 -4.38 9.11 -13.07
C MET A 290 -4.67 10.00 -14.29
N TYR A 291 -5.92 10.39 -14.52
CA TYR A 291 -6.29 11.22 -15.67
C TYR A 291 -5.49 12.53 -15.66
N LYS A 292 -4.85 12.82 -16.82
CA LYS A 292 -3.95 13.96 -17.08
C LYS A 292 -2.69 14.03 -16.21
N TRP A 293 -2.37 13.00 -15.43
CA TRP A 293 -1.10 12.99 -14.71
C TRP A 293 0.09 12.89 -15.66
N PRO A 294 1.26 13.43 -15.27
CA PRO A 294 2.50 13.21 -16.00
C PRO A 294 2.81 11.70 -16.14
N VAL A 295 3.23 11.27 -17.33
CA VAL A 295 3.57 9.86 -17.61
C VAL A 295 4.67 9.33 -16.68
N SER A 296 5.62 10.19 -16.31
CA SER A 296 6.64 9.90 -15.29
C SER A 296 6.02 9.53 -13.95
N LEU A 297 5.07 10.32 -13.45
CA LEU A 297 4.35 10.04 -12.20
C LEU A 297 3.55 8.73 -12.29
N VAL A 298 2.82 8.52 -13.40
CA VAL A 298 2.07 7.27 -13.64
C VAL A 298 3.01 6.06 -13.62
N ASN A 299 4.18 6.16 -14.26
CA ASN A 299 5.16 5.07 -14.27
C ASN A 299 5.72 4.78 -12.87
N LYS A 300 6.05 5.82 -12.08
CA LYS A 300 6.52 5.67 -10.70
C LYS A 300 5.46 5.02 -9.82
N PHE A 301 4.21 5.47 -9.93
CA PHE A 301 3.09 4.85 -9.24
C PHE A 301 2.95 3.38 -9.62
N ARG A 302 2.93 3.05 -10.92
CA ARG A 302 2.81 1.67 -11.40
C ARG A 302 3.96 0.77 -10.93
N ARG A 303 5.13 1.32 -10.65
CA ARG A 303 6.28 0.61 -10.05
C ARG A 303 6.24 0.53 -8.53
N SER A 304 5.19 1.04 -7.89
CA SER A 304 5.06 1.15 -6.42
C SER A 304 6.16 2.03 -5.78
N GLU A 305 6.62 3.05 -6.50
CA GLU A 305 7.63 4.01 -6.00
C GLU A 305 7.01 5.20 -5.25
N CYS A 306 5.70 5.42 -5.41
CA CYS A 306 4.94 6.47 -4.73
C CYS A 306 3.97 5.89 -3.68
N ALA A 307 3.55 6.72 -2.72
CA ALA A 307 2.59 6.32 -1.70
C ALA A 307 1.22 6.01 -2.30
N THR A 308 0.80 4.74 -2.24
CA THR A 308 -0.55 4.34 -2.67
C THR A 308 -1.61 4.83 -1.68
N TYR A 309 -1.31 4.84 -0.38
CA TYR A 309 -2.21 5.28 0.67
C TYR A 309 -2.57 6.78 0.55
N ALA A 310 -1.70 7.58 -0.08
CA ALA A 310 -1.98 8.99 -0.34
C ALA A 310 -3.11 9.17 -1.35
N LEU A 311 -3.34 8.17 -2.20
CA LEU A 311 -4.51 8.17 -3.06
C LEU A 311 -5.79 7.95 -2.27
N ASP A 312 -5.78 7.04 -1.30
CA ASP A 312 -6.94 6.79 -0.44
C ASP A 312 -7.30 8.05 0.35
N ALA A 313 -6.31 8.77 0.88
CA ALA A 313 -6.52 10.00 1.62
C ALA A 313 -7.21 11.10 0.79
N LEU A 314 -6.82 11.28 -0.47
CA LEU A 314 -7.32 12.37 -1.33
C LEU A 314 -8.53 11.99 -2.18
N TYR A 315 -8.59 10.77 -2.72
CA TYR A 315 -9.56 10.37 -3.74
C TYR A 315 -10.69 9.49 -3.19
N VAL A 316 -10.60 8.97 -1.96
CA VAL A 316 -11.62 8.09 -1.37
C VAL A 316 -12.41 8.80 -0.25
N ARG A 317 -13.75 8.73 -0.34
CA ARG A 317 -14.64 9.23 0.71
C ARG A 317 -14.52 8.33 1.94
N GLY A 318 -13.91 8.85 3.00
CA GLY A 318 -13.63 8.11 4.23
C GLY A 318 -12.17 8.25 4.69
N GLY A 319 -11.29 8.69 3.79
CA GLY A 319 -9.87 8.89 4.09
C GLY A 319 -9.08 7.59 4.08
N VAL A 320 -7.94 7.59 4.77
CA VAL A 320 -6.96 6.49 4.74
C VAL A 320 -6.85 5.84 6.12
N VAL A 321 -6.71 4.52 6.16
CA VAL A 321 -6.35 3.80 7.39
C VAL A 321 -4.84 3.65 7.44
N LEU A 322 -4.20 4.26 8.43
CA LEU A 322 -2.75 4.15 8.60
C LEU A 322 -2.37 2.75 9.05
N LYS A 323 -1.17 2.34 8.67
CA LYS A 323 -0.64 1.02 8.99
C LYS A 323 -0.51 0.83 10.50
N VAL A 324 -1.02 -0.29 11.01
CA VAL A 324 -0.77 -0.70 12.39
C VAL A 324 0.63 -1.30 12.49
N VAL A 325 1.48 -0.63 13.25
CA VAL A 325 2.89 -0.98 13.44
C VAL A 325 3.16 -1.25 14.93
N CYS A 326 4.39 -1.65 15.25
CA CYS A 326 4.79 -1.80 16.64
C CYS A 326 5.05 -0.42 17.24
N GLU A 327 4.38 -0.08 18.33
CA GLU A 327 4.56 1.18 19.04
C GLU A 327 4.40 0.98 20.54
N ASP A 328 5.04 1.86 21.31
CA ASP A 328 4.77 2.06 22.73
C ASP A 328 3.39 2.74 22.92
N ILE A 329 2.42 1.97 23.40
CA ILE A 329 1.02 2.41 23.57
C ILE A 329 0.83 3.31 24.80
N ASP A 330 1.81 3.38 25.70
CA ASP A 330 1.74 4.21 26.89
C ASP A 330 2.11 5.68 26.57
N LEU A 331 2.59 5.95 25.35
CA LEU A 331 2.89 7.29 24.87
C LEU A 331 1.64 8.03 24.40
N PRO A 332 1.60 9.37 24.56
CA PRO A 332 0.42 10.17 24.24
C PRO A 332 0.12 10.27 22.74
N GLN A 333 1.10 10.00 21.87
CA GLN A 333 0.96 10.07 20.42
C GLN A 333 1.33 8.73 19.78
N SER A 334 0.61 8.36 18.71
CA SER A 334 1.00 7.24 17.88
C SER A 334 2.34 7.52 17.20
N VAL A 335 3.11 6.46 16.93
CA VAL A 335 4.34 6.51 16.13
C VAL A 335 4.12 7.16 14.75
N ASN A 336 2.91 7.09 14.20
CA ASN A 336 2.58 7.73 12.91
C ASN A 336 2.61 9.26 12.97
N LYS A 337 2.58 9.87 14.16
CA LYS A 337 2.62 11.32 14.33
C LYS A 337 3.94 11.91 13.86
N VAL A 338 5.05 11.19 14.04
CA VAL A 338 6.41 11.66 13.67
C VAL A 338 6.54 12.01 12.19
N SER A 339 5.75 11.38 11.31
CA SER A 339 5.80 11.56 9.85
C SER A 339 4.56 12.25 9.27
N GLU A 340 3.69 12.82 10.12
CA GLU A 340 2.46 13.50 9.70
C GLU A 340 2.74 14.65 8.72
N GLU A 341 3.75 15.49 8.97
CA GLU A 341 4.09 16.59 8.06
C GLU A 341 4.56 16.08 6.69
N LEU A 342 5.28 14.95 6.64
CA LEU A 342 5.71 14.35 5.37
C LEU A 342 4.53 13.82 4.57
N ARG A 343 3.53 13.22 5.24
CA ARG A 343 2.28 12.80 4.60
C ARG A 343 1.47 13.99 4.13
N ALA A 344 1.35 15.03 4.95
CA ALA A 344 0.69 16.29 4.58
C ALA A 344 1.36 16.94 3.36
N MET A 345 2.70 16.95 3.28
CA MET A 345 3.43 17.42 2.09
C MET A 345 3.09 16.59 0.85
N GLN A 346 3.01 15.26 0.96
CA GLN A 346 2.59 14.40 -0.16
C GLN A 346 1.17 14.75 -0.62
N TYR A 347 0.23 14.96 0.31
CA TYR A 347 -1.14 15.37 0.00
C TYR A 347 -1.16 16.73 -0.68
N ASN A 348 -0.41 17.70 -0.15
CA ASN A 348 -0.35 19.06 -0.67
C ASN A 348 0.24 19.11 -2.09
N VAL A 349 1.29 18.32 -2.35
CA VAL A 349 1.93 18.21 -3.68
C VAL A 349 0.97 17.59 -4.70
N LEU A 350 0.29 16.49 -4.35
CA LEU A 350 -0.74 15.89 -5.20
C LEU A 350 -1.91 16.85 -5.43
N LEU A 351 -2.36 17.51 -4.37
CA LEU A 351 -3.44 18.50 -4.45
C LEU A 351 -3.05 19.69 -5.34
N GLY A 352 -1.80 20.14 -5.29
CA GLY A 352 -1.29 21.18 -6.20
C GLY A 352 -1.21 20.74 -7.66
N LEU A 353 -1.01 19.45 -7.93
CA LEU A 353 -1.14 18.89 -9.27
C LEU A 353 -2.60 18.92 -9.74
N GLU A 354 -3.54 18.44 -8.91
CA GLU A 354 -4.97 18.43 -9.26
C GLU A 354 -5.55 19.84 -9.42
N ASP A 355 -5.08 20.78 -8.60
CA ASP A 355 -5.41 22.21 -8.68
C ASP A 355 -5.00 22.80 -10.03
N ARG A 356 -3.77 22.53 -10.49
CA ARG A 356 -3.28 22.96 -11.80
C ARG A 356 -4.07 22.34 -12.95
N LEU A 357 -4.53 21.11 -12.78
CA LEU A 357 -5.31 20.40 -13.78
C LEU A 357 -6.80 20.78 -13.76
N GLU A 358 -7.22 21.60 -12.78
CA GLU A 358 -8.62 21.99 -12.53
C GLU A 358 -9.51 20.77 -12.25
N LEU A 359 -9.00 19.78 -11.51
CA LEU A 359 -9.66 18.51 -11.24
C LEU A 359 -9.96 18.23 -9.76
N ILE A 360 -9.74 19.20 -8.85
CA ILE A 360 -9.99 19.01 -7.41
C ILE A 360 -11.43 18.54 -7.16
N GLU A 361 -12.42 19.28 -7.63
CA GLU A 361 -13.84 18.95 -7.42
C GLU A 361 -14.24 17.63 -8.10
N ALA A 362 -13.58 17.30 -9.22
CA ALA A 362 -13.87 16.12 -10.01
C ALA A 362 -13.26 14.84 -9.46
N LYS A 363 -12.14 14.91 -8.72
CA LYS A 363 -11.35 13.73 -8.29
C LYS A 363 -11.16 13.64 -6.77
N CYS A 364 -10.93 14.75 -6.07
CA CYS A 364 -10.45 14.75 -4.67
C CYS A 364 -11.60 14.56 -3.66
N TYR A 365 -12.35 13.47 -3.76
CA TYR A 365 -13.53 13.23 -2.91
C TYR A 365 -13.21 13.01 -1.43
N GLY A 366 -11.97 12.69 -1.07
CA GLY A 366 -11.49 12.58 0.30
C GLY A 366 -11.18 13.93 0.95
N LEU A 367 -11.04 14.99 0.16
CA LEU A 367 -10.85 16.35 0.64
C LEU A 367 -12.19 16.95 1.08
N ILE A 368 -12.33 17.18 2.39
CA ILE A 368 -13.51 17.81 3.00
C ILE A 368 -12.99 19.02 3.78
N ASP A 369 -13.55 20.21 3.61
CA ASP A 369 -13.14 21.42 4.32
C ASP A 369 -11.61 21.62 4.36
N HIS A 370 -10.95 21.48 3.20
CA HIS A 370 -9.49 21.57 3.06
C HIS A 370 -8.69 20.61 3.96
N SER A 371 -9.26 19.47 4.34
CA SER A 371 -8.57 18.46 5.13
C SER A 371 -8.90 17.05 4.68
N VAL A 372 -7.94 16.15 4.79
CA VAL A 372 -8.13 14.70 4.63
C VAL A 372 -8.29 14.04 5.99
N THR A 373 -8.86 12.82 6.00
CA THR A 373 -9.03 12.03 7.22
C THR A 373 -8.03 10.87 7.23
N GLU A 374 -7.26 10.76 8.31
CA GLU A 374 -6.41 9.60 8.60
C GLU A 374 -7.03 8.82 9.78
N HIS A 375 -7.16 7.51 9.68
CA HIS A 375 -7.54 6.65 10.80
C HIS A 375 -6.29 6.02 11.38
N THR A 376 -5.96 6.36 12.62
CA THR A 376 -4.82 5.80 13.34
C THR A 376 -5.31 4.98 14.52
N LEU A 377 -4.55 3.94 14.89
CA LEU A 377 -4.85 3.16 16.08
C LEU A 377 -4.40 3.95 17.31
N LEU A 378 -5.32 4.27 18.21
CA LEU A 378 -5.05 4.90 19.50
C LEU A 378 -5.82 4.11 20.57
N ASN A 379 -5.13 3.66 21.60
CA ASN A 379 -5.72 2.85 22.69
C ASN A 379 -6.51 1.62 22.20
N GLY A 380 -6.05 0.98 21.11
CA GLY A 380 -6.69 -0.21 20.54
C GLY A 380 -7.88 0.05 19.62
N GLU A 381 -8.29 1.30 19.42
CA GLU A 381 -9.39 1.68 18.52
C GLU A 381 -8.89 2.60 17.39
N PHE A 382 -9.45 2.45 16.19
CA PHE A 382 -9.17 3.38 15.09
C PHE A 382 -9.90 4.69 15.33
N GLN A 383 -9.13 5.77 15.44
CA GLN A 383 -9.64 7.11 15.63
C GLN A 383 -9.36 7.98 14.40
N PRO A 384 -10.35 8.75 13.91
CA PRO A 384 -10.16 9.67 12.81
C PRO A 384 -9.39 10.92 13.29
N MET A 385 -8.34 11.26 12.56
CA MET A 385 -7.58 12.49 12.69
C MET A 385 -7.68 13.29 11.39
N ARG A 386 -7.75 14.61 11.51
CA ARG A 386 -7.90 15.51 10.37
C ARG A 386 -6.55 16.16 10.08
N VAL A 387 -6.06 15.97 8.85
CA VAL A 387 -4.82 16.57 8.38
C VAL A 387 -5.18 17.70 7.43
N SER A 388 -4.81 18.92 7.79
CA SER A 388 -5.04 20.11 6.96
C SER A 388 -4.21 20.02 5.69
N CYS A 389 -4.84 20.28 4.55
CA CYS A 389 -4.21 20.25 3.24
C CYS A 389 -4.38 21.57 2.51
N ARG A 390 -3.33 22.03 1.85
CA ARG A 390 -3.34 23.20 0.98
C ARG A 390 -2.59 22.86 -0.32
N PRO A 391 -3.11 23.22 -1.50
CA PRO A 391 -2.42 22.92 -2.76
C PRO A 391 -1.00 23.50 -2.77
N TYR A 392 0.01 22.65 -2.99
CA TYR A 392 1.40 23.06 -3.18
C TYR A 392 1.80 22.89 -4.65
N ARG A 393 1.94 23.99 -5.38
CA ARG A 393 2.24 23.97 -6.81
C ARG A 393 3.76 23.91 -7.03
N LEU A 394 4.25 22.76 -7.48
CA LEU A 394 5.66 22.59 -7.87
C LEU A 394 5.98 23.40 -9.14
N ASP A 395 7.02 24.24 -9.11
CA ASP A 395 7.51 24.87 -10.34
C ASP A 395 8.25 23.83 -11.19
N GLN A 396 7.61 23.40 -12.29
CA GLN A 396 8.15 22.36 -13.18
C GLN A 396 9.27 22.86 -14.09
N THR A 397 9.52 24.17 -14.13
CA THR A 397 10.46 24.81 -15.06
C THR A 397 11.71 25.35 -14.39
N GLU A 398 11.63 25.75 -13.12
CA GLU A 398 12.73 26.45 -12.44
C GLU A 398 13.27 25.72 -11.21
N GLN A 399 12.47 24.89 -10.53
CA GLN A 399 12.91 24.18 -9.32
C GLN A 399 13.50 22.81 -9.70
N SER A 400 14.58 22.39 -9.05
CA SER A 400 15.08 21.01 -9.09
C SER A 400 14.60 20.20 -7.88
N LEU A 401 14.60 18.87 -7.99
CA LEU A 401 14.26 17.98 -6.88
C LEU A 401 15.12 18.26 -5.64
N GLU A 402 16.41 18.50 -5.84
CA GLU A 402 17.36 18.72 -4.75
C GLU A 402 17.17 20.10 -4.08
N GLU A 403 16.78 21.12 -4.86
CA GLU A 403 16.38 22.42 -4.31
C GLU A 403 15.12 22.29 -3.46
N PHE A 404 14.08 21.59 -3.97
CA PHE A 404 12.86 21.32 -3.20
C PHE A 404 13.18 20.63 -1.86
N MET A 405 13.99 19.56 -1.88
CA MET A 405 14.34 18.83 -0.67
C MET A 405 15.19 19.69 0.27
N SER A 406 16.12 20.49 -0.25
CA SER A 406 16.97 21.36 0.57
C SER A 406 16.20 22.53 1.18
N GLU A 407 15.20 23.07 0.48
CA GLU A 407 14.30 24.11 0.97
C GLU A 407 13.51 23.63 2.20
N HIS A 408 12.96 22.40 2.14
CA HIS A 408 12.07 21.88 3.18
C HIS A 408 12.83 21.18 4.33
N PHE A 409 13.93 20.48 4.02
CA PHE A 409 14.65 19.65 4.99
C PHE A 409 16.02 20.22 5.37
N GLY A 410 16.42 21.32 4.74
CA GLY A 410 17.67 22.05 4.99
C GLY A 410 18.80 21.66 4.05
N GLN A 411 19.62 22.66 3.74
CA GLN A 411 20.82 22.52 2.92
C GLN A 411 21.90 21.70 3.64
N THR A 412 22.66 20.94 2.86
CA THR A 412 23.79 20.14 3.35
C THR A 412 24.93 20.16 2.33
N GLN A 413 26.16 20.05 2.82
CA GLN A 413 27.36 19.94 1.98
C GLN A 413 27.61 18.50 1.50
N LEU A 414 26.80 17.53 1.95
CA LEU A 414 26.88 16.14 1.55
C LEU A 414 26.49 16.01 0.07
N THR A 415 27.34 15.37 -0.73
CA THR A 415 27.13 15.21 -2.18
C THR A 415 26.51 13.87 -2.55
N ASP A 416 26.78 12.84 -1.75
CA ASP A 416 26.25 11.49 -1.97
C ASP A 416 24.73 11.44 -1.66
N PRO A 417 23.88 10.93 -2.57
CA PRO A 417 22.44 10.89 -2.37
C PRO A 417 21.99 10.08 -1.14
N PHE A 418 22.70 8.99 -0.81
CA PHE A 418 22.40 8.21 0.40
C PHE A 418 22.71 9.03 1.65
N ASP A 419 23.84 9.74 1.68
CA ASP A 419 24.24 10.57 2.82
C ASP A 419 23.23 11.70 3.07
N ARG A 420 22.73 12.32 1.99
CA ARG A 420 21.67 13.34 2.07
C ARG A 420 20.34 12.78 2.58
N GLN A 421 19.91 11.63 2.07
CA GLN A 421 18.69 10.95 2.55
C GLN A 421 18.80 10.62 4.04
N LEU A 422 19.95 10.08 4.48
CA LEU A 422 20.20 9.74 5.88
C LEU A 422 20.22 11.00 6.76
N TYR A 423 20.86 12.07 6.29
CA TYR A 423 20.88 13.37 6.95
C TYR A 423 19.47 13.95 7.18
N TRP A 424 18.65 14.01 6.14
CA TRP A 424 17.28 14.52 6.25
C TRP A 424 16.40 13.62 7.12
N THR A 425 16.55 12.29 7.00
CA THR A 425 15.82 11.33 7.84
C THR A 425 16.09 11.56 9.32
N ILE A 426 17.36 11.63 9.72
CA ILE A 426 17.76 11.81 11.12
C ILE A 426 17.33 13.19 11.62
N SER A 427 17.60 14.24 10.83
CA SER A 427 17.29 15.62 11.22
C SER A 427 15.79 15.84 11.40
N PHE A 428 14.98 15.28 10.50
CA PHE A 428 13.52 15.39 10.56
C PHE A 428 12.95 14.55 11.71
N TRP A 429 13.41 13.29 11.86
CA TRP A 429 12.99 12.42 12.95
C TRP A 429 13.29 13.02 14.33
N PHE A 430 14.51 13.50 14.55
CA PHE A 430 14.93 14.00 15.87
C PHE A 430 14.08 15.19 16.34
N ARG A 431 13.69 16.06 15.40
CA ARG A 431 12.85 17.24 15.68
C ARG A 431 11.40 16.88 16.01
N ASN A 432 10.88 15.81 15.40
CA ASN A 432 9.48 15.43 15.47
C ASN A 432 9.21 14.25 16.42
N SER A 433 10.24 13.52 16.85
CA SER A 433 10.10 12.40 17.78
C SER A 433 9.70 12.91 19.16
N GLN A 434 8.64 12.35 19.72
CA GLN A 434 8.18 12.69 21.07
C GLN A 434 9.13 12.18 22.17
N ILE A 435 10.02 11.23 21.85
CA ILE A 435 11.00 10.69 22.79
C ILE A 435 12.33 11.41 22.64
N ALA A 436 12.88 11.44 21.43
CA ALA A 436 14.27 11.85 21.22
C ALA A 436 14.51 13.32 21.59
N CYS A 437 13.57 14.22 21.26
CA CYS A 437 13.69 15.65 21.55
C CYS A 437 13.64 15.96 23.05
N ASN A 438 13.04 15.08 23.85
CA ASN A 438 12.93 15.22 25.30
C ASN A 438 14.10 14.56 26.04
N GLN A 439 14.76 13.58 25.42
CA GLN A 439 15.84 12.81 26.06
C GLN A 439 17.25 13.33 25.74
N CYS A 440 17.43 14.02 24.61
CA CYS A 440 18.75 14.44 24.13
C CYS A 440 18.73 15.92 23.75
N GLU A 441 19.74 16.69 24.19
CA GLU A 441 19.88 18.10 23.78
C GLU A 441 20.35 18.22 22.32
N LYS A 442 21.25 17.35 21.88
CA LYS A 442 21.80 17.34 20.52
C LYS A 442 21.55 16.00 19.84
N VAL A 443 21.44 16.04 18.51
CA VAL A 443 21.32 14.84 17.68
C VAL A 443 22.51 13.90 17.89
N SER A 444 23.71 14.46 18.04
CA SER A 444 24.94 13.69 18.24
C SER A 444 25.02 12.97 19.59
N ASP A 445 24.19 13.34 20.55
CA ASP A 445 24.16 12.71 21.87
C ASP A 445 23.25 11.47 21.88
N SER A 446 22.33 11.36 20.91
CA SER A 446 21.34 10.29 20.85
C SER A 446 21.98 8.93 20.54
N PRO A 447 21.89 7.95 21.46
CA PRO A 447 22.42 6.60 21.23
C PRO A 447 21.68 5.88 20.09
N VAL A 448 20.40 6.22 19.85
CA VAL A 448 19.61 5.69 18.73
C VAL A 448 20.19 6.18 17.40
N VAL A 449 20.39 7.49 17.25
CA VAL A 449 20.95 8.09 16.01
C VAL A 449 22.33 7.52 15.72
N LEU A 450 23.17 7.45 16.76
CA LEU A 450 24.54 6.99 16.63
C LEU A 450 24.60 5.51 16.20
N ALA A 451 23.83 4.63 16.85
CA ALA A 451 23.73 3.21 16.48
C ALA A 451 23.16 3.02 15.07
N PHE A 452 22.06 3.72 14.75
CA PHE A 452 21.40 3.65 13.46
C PHE A 452 22.34 4.11 12.33
N SER A 453 22.97 5.28 12.48
CA SER A 453 23.86 5.84 11.46
C SER A 453 25.09 4.96 11.23
N ALA A 454 25.68 4.43 12.31
CA ALA A 454 26.79 3.49 12.20
C ALA A 454 26.38 2.22 11.45
N PHE A 455 25.24 1.63 11.81
CA PHE A 455 24.72 0.45 11.10
C PHE A 455 24.39 0.76 9.63
N ALA A 456 23.77 1.90 9.33
CA ALA A 456 23.41 2.30 7.97
C ALA A 456 24.64 2.42 7.07
N TYR A 457 25.73 3.02 7.57
CA TYR A 457 26.99 3.09 6.83
C TYR A 457 27.67 1.74 6.67
N VAL A 458 27.68 0.93 7.74
CA VAL A 458 28.15 -0.44 7.63
C VAL A 458 27.36 -1.17 6.54
N SER A 459 26.03 -1.12 6.56
CA SER A 459 25.20 -1.77 5.54
C SER A 459 25.39 -1.21 4.13
N LYS A 460 25.74 0.09 3.98
CA LYS A 460 26.08 0.68 2.67
C LYS A 460 27.37 0.08 2.11
N PHE A 461 28.42 -0.01 2.94
CA PHE A 461 29.74 -0.43 2.49
C PHE A 461 29.99 -1.94 2.58
N THR A 462 29.12 -2.69 3.25
CA THR A 462 29.26 -4.14 3.43
C THR A 462 28.02 -4.91 2.95
N ARG A 463 28.26 -6.05 2.31
CA ARG A 463 27.21 -7.05 2.02
C ARG A 463 27.14 -8.05 3.19
N ILE A 464 26.71 -7.59 4.36
CA ILE A 464 26.57 -8.48 5.53
C ILE A 464 25.53 -9.54 5.20
N ASN A 465 25.90 -10.82 5.36
CA ASN A 465 24.95 -11.92 5.20
C ASN A 465 24.19 -12.20 6.51
N ASN A 466 23.04 -12.89 6.41
CA ASN A 466 22.16 -13.15 7.56
C ASN A 466 22.84 -13.89 8.72
N ARG A 467 23.82 -14.75 8.42
CA ARG A 467 24.58 -15.48 9.45
C ARG A 467 25.45 -14.52 10.27
N GLN A 468 26.18 -13.62 9.61
CA GLN A 468 26.98 -12.59 10.27
C GLN A 468 26.10 -11.65 11.11
N ILE A 469 24.93 -11.25 10.60
CA ILE A 469 23.97 -10.44 11.39
C ILE A 469 23.57 -11.18 12.67
N SER A 470 23.27 -12.47 12.59
CA SER A 470 22.87 -13.27 13.75
C SER A 470 24.00 -13.38 14.77
N GLU A 471 25.22 -13.66 14.33
CA GLU A 471 26.42 -13.73 15.20
C GLU A 471 26.71 -12.38 15.88
N LEU A 472 26.48 -11.26 15.21
CA LEU A 472 26.62 -9.92 15.79
C LEU A 472 25.50 -9.63 16.81
N ILE A 473 24.26 -10.00 16.53
CA ILE A 473 23.14 -9.86 17.48
C ILE A 473 23.47 -10.59 18.78
N ASP A 474 23.86 -11.87 18.69
CA ASP A 474 24.17 -12.68 19.86
C ASP A 474 25.35 -12.09 20.66
N HIS A 475 26.35 -11.55 19.95
CA HIS A 475 27.49 -10.90 20.58
C HIS A 475 27.11 -9.66 21.39
N PHE A 476 26.37 -8.72 20.79
CA PHE A 476 26.00 -7.48 21.47
C PHE A 476 24.94 -7.72 22.56
N GLN A 477 24.05 -8.70 22.36
CA GLN A 477 23.14 -9.15 23.41
C GLN A 477 23.91 -9.66 24.63
N MET A 478 24.89 -10.55 24.43
CA MET A 478 25.74 -11.06 25.51
C MET A 478 26.50 -9.94 26.24
N ILE A 479 27.03 -8.94 25.52
CA ILE A 479 27.67 -7.77 26.13
C ILE A 479 26.67 -7.03 27.03
N CYS A 480 25.45 -6.77 26.53
CA CYS A 480 24.41 -6.08 27.32
C CYS A 480 24.01 -6.88 28.57
N GLU A 481 23.75 -8.19 28.43
CA GLU A 481 23.39 -9.07 29.56
C GLU A 481 24.50 -9.16 30.61
N SER A 482 25.77 -9.02 30.21
CA SER A 482 26.91 -8.99 31.13
C SER A 482 27.10 -7.64 31.84
N ALA A 483 26.69 -6.54 31.21
CA ALA A 483 26.86 -5.18 31.72
C ALA A 483 25.64 -4.70 32.53
N ILE A 484 24.46 -5.23 32.25
CA ILE A 484 23.17 -4.84 32.83
C ILE A 484 22.60 -6.06 33.54
N SER A 485 22.18 -5.93 34.81
CA SER A 485 21.31 -6.93 35.46
C SER A 485 19.95 -6.89 34.77
N CYS A 486 19.83 -7.60 33.64
CA CYS A 486 18.74 -7.59 32.66
C CYS A 486 17.41 -6.96 33.15
N GLU A 487 17.20 -5.68 32.83
CA GLU A 487 15.87 -5.08 32.85
C GLU A 487 15.05 -5.51 31.64
N GLU A 488 13.73 -5.38 31.78
CA GLU A 488 12.69 -5.63 30.78
C GLU A 488 12.99 -5.06 29.38
N PHE A 489 12.47 -5.75 28.37
CA PHE A 489 12.37 -5.27 27.00
C PHE A 489 11.90 -3.81 26.93
N ARG A 490 12.67 -2.93 26.26
CA ARG A 490 12.39 -1.49 26.18
C ARG A 490 11.59 -1.16 24.93
N ILE A 491 10.26 -1.13 25.07
CA ILE A 491 9.34 -0.80 23.97
C ILE A 491 9.59 0.61 23.41
N SER A 492 10.03 1.57 24.21
CA SER A 492 10.36 2.94 23.78
C SER A 492 11.48 3.01 22.74
N LEU A 493 12.46 2.10 22.78
CA LEU A 493 13.49 2.00 21.74
C LEU A 493 12.91 1.44 20.43
N VAL A 494 12.01 0.46 20.53
CA VAL A 494 11.31 -0.08 19.36
C VAL A 494 10.40 0.97 18.73
N HIS A 495 9.76 1.81 19.54
CA HIS A 495 8.98 2.97 19.09
C HIS A 495 9.87 3.91 18.27
N GLN A 496 11.00 4.38 18.81
CA GLN A 496 11.95 5.26 18.10
C GLN A 496 12.50 4.66 16.80
N LEU A 497 12.81 3.36 16.77
CA LEU A 497 13.25 2.69 15.54
C LEU A 497 12.12 2.62 14.49
N THR A 498 10.88 2.42 14.93
CA THR A 498 9.71 2.43 14.05
C THR A 498 9.44 3.84 13.50
N GLU A 499 9.59 4.88 14.33
CA GLU A 499 9.54 6.28 13.90
C GLU A 499 10.57 6.56 12.79
N LEU A 500 11.84 6.17 12.99
CA LEU A 500 12.90 6.33 11.99
C LEU A 500 12.57 5.63 10.67
N GLN A 501 12.02 4.41 10.72
CA GLN A 501 11.59 3.68 9.53
C GLN A 501 10.47 4.41 8.79
N LEU A 502 9.50 4.95 9.51
CA LEU A 502 8.40 5.73 8.92
C LEU A 502 8.93 7.01 8.28
N VAL A 503 9.77 7.78 8.96
CA VAL A 503 10.37 9.00 8.39
C VAL A 503 11.17 8.69 7.13
N ALA A 504 12.03 7.67 7.15
CA ALA A 504 12.84 7.28 6.00
C ALA A 504 11.96 6.85 4.81
N TYR A 505 10.88 6.10 5.10
CA TYR A 505 9.92 5.66 4.10
C TYR A 505 9.19 6.84 3.47
N GLU A 506 8.57 7.70 4.27
CA GLU A 506 7.77 8.82 3.79
C GLU A 506 8.60 9.85 3.03
N LEU A 507 9.82 10.11 3.49
CA LEU A 507 10.75 10.99 2.79
C LEU A 507 11.12 10.42 1.40
N SER A 508 11.30 9.11 1.30
CA SER A 508 11.54 8.45 0.01
C SER A 508 10.33 8.56 -0.91
N LEU A 509 9.11 8.34 -0.42
CA LEU A 509 7.89 8.43 -1.22
C LEU A 509 7.64 9.86 -1.71
N LEU A 510 7.86 10.87 -0.86
CA LEU A 510 7.77 12.27 -1.23
C LEU A 510 8.77 12.62 -2.34
N ARG A 511 10.02 12.16 -2.22
CA ARG A 511 11.06 12.38 -3.25
C ARG A 511 10.66 11.79 -4.59
N GLU A 512 10.15 10.56 -4.60
CA GLU A 512 9.69 9.89 -5.83
C GLU A 512 8.45 10.58 -6.43
N LEU A 513 7.50 11.02 -5.60
CA LEU A 513 6.33 11.79 -6.01
C LEU A 513 6.72 13.10 -6.70
N VAL A 514 7.57 13.90 -6.06
CA VAL A 514 8.04 15.19 -6.58
C VAL A 514 8.82 14.97 -7.88
N SER A 515 9.72 13.99 -7.91
CA SER A 515 10.46 13.61 -9.12
C SER A 515 9.51 13.20 -10.25
N GLY A 516 8.44 12.45 -9.95
CA GLY A 516 7.44 12.04 -10.93
C GLY A 516 6.67 13.21 -11.54
N ILE A 517 6.36 14.25 -10.75
CA ILE A 517 5.63 15.43 -11.22
C ILE A 517 6.52 16.39 -12.02
N MET A 518 7.80 16.54 -11.63
CA MET A 518 8.72 17.50 -12.23
C MET A 518 9.37 17.03 -13.52
N GLN A 519 9.52 15.72 -13.74
CA GLN A 519 10.16 15.20 -14.96
C GLN A 519 9.32 15.48 -16.21
N SER A 520 9.79 16.39 -17.06
CA SER A 520 9.27 16.53 -18.42
C SER A 520 9.68 15.33 -19.28
N GLY A 521 8.81 14.87 -20.19
CA GLY A 521 8.99 13.65 -20.98
C GLY A 521 10.25 13.56 -21.87
N LYS A 522 11.14 14.55 -21.85
CA LYS A 522 12.43 14.55 -22.57
C LYS A 522 13.54 13.82 -21.81
N GLU A 523 13.49 13.71 -20.49
CA GLU A 523 14.55 13.05 -19.67
C GLU A 523 14.35 11.54 -19.48
N LEU A 524 13.23 10.97 -19.93
CA LEU A 524 12.96 9.53 -19.86
C LEU A 524 14.03 8.67 -20.58
N ARG A 525 14.91 9.28 -21.38
CA ARG A 525 15.97 8.62 -22.15
C ARG A 525 17.36 8.70 -21.52
N GLN A 526 17.58 9.45 -20.43
CA GLN A 526 18.93 9.73 -19.91
C GLN A 526 19.13 9.53 -18.40
N THR A 527 18.22 8.84 -17.70
CA THR A 527 18.58 8.30 -16.38
C THR A 527 19.50 7.11 -16.58
N SER A 528 20.81 7.40 -16.66
CA SER A 528 21.84 6.42 -16.32
C SER A 528 21.43 5.76 -15.00
N GLU A 529 21.43 4.42 -15.00
CA GLU A 529 21.10 3.56 -13.86
C GLU A 529 22.06 3.88 -12.69
N THR A 530 21.79 4.96 -11.98
CA THR A 530 22.36 5.16 -10.65
C THR A 530 21.69 4.11 -9.79
N GLU A 531 22.50 3.16 -9.30
CA GLU A 531 22.06 2.03 -8.50
C GLU A 531 21.13 2.54 -7.38
N LYS A 532 19.83 2.25 -7.51
CA LYS A 532 18.81 2.71 -6.56
C LYS A 532 19.14 2.11 -5.20
N TYR A 533 19.55 2.93 -4.25
CA TYR A 533 19.79 2.45 -2.90
C TYR A 533 18.44 2.23 -2.21
N SER A 534 18.14 0.98 -1.90
CA SER A 534 16.89 0.63 -1.21
C SER A 534 16.92 1.08 0.25
N VAL A 535 16.00 1.96 0.63
CA VAL A 535 15.92 2.57 1.97
C VAL A 535 15.91 1.53 3.09
N TRP A 536 15.25 0.38 2.88
CA TRP A 536 15.20 -0.70 3.87
C TRP A 536 16.57 -1.28 4.25
N ARG A 537 17.60 -1.10 3.41
CA ARG A 537 18.96 -1.54 3.73
C ARG A 537 19.53 -0.81 4.96
N MET A 538 19.13 0.44 5.20
CA MET A 538 19.48 1.16 6.44
C MET A 538 18.96 0.45 7.70
N PHE A 539 17.94 -0.41 7.54
CA PHE A 539 17.24 -1.12 8.62
C PHE A 539 17.37 -2.64 8.52
N GLY A 540 18.40 -3.14 7.80
CA GLY A 540 18.61 -4.57 7.56
C GLY A 540 18.61 -5.46 8.80
N SER A 541 18.83 -4.90 10.00
CA SER A 541 18.54 -5.57 11.27
C SER A 541 18.18 -4.58 12.39
N CYS A 542 16.88 -4.38 12.63
CA CYS A 542 16.41 -3.56 13.76
C CYS A 542 16.82 -4.13 15.12
N ARG A 543 16.92 -5.46 15.24
CA ARG A 543 17.38 -6.11 16.47
C ARG A 543 18.84 -5.81 16.77
N LEU A 544 19.70 -5.76 15.73
CA LEU A 544 21.09 -5.37 15.93
C LEU A 544 21.19 -3.91 16.34
N ILE A 545 20.49 -3.00 15.65
CA ILE A 545 20.47 -1.57 16.00
C ILE A 545 20.00 -1.38 17.46
N TYR A 546 18.93 -2.05 17.88
CA TYR A 546 18.43 -2.03 19.26
C TYR A 546 19.53 -2.37 20.29
N TRP A 547 20.26 -3.47 20.09
CA TRP A 547 21.33 -3.87 21.02
C TRP A 547 22.54 -2.93 20.98
N LEU A 548 22.89 -2.38 19.81
CA LEU A 548 23.92 -1.35 19.70
C LEU A 548 23.53 -0.09 20.47
N THR A 549 22.25 0.33 20.40
CA THR A 549 21.73 1.47 21.16
C THR A 549 21.86 1.24 22.67
N ILE A 550 21.46 0.06 23.17
CA ILE A 550 21.60 -0.28 24.59
C ILE A 550 23.06 -0.25 25.03
N CYS A 551 23.99 -0.76 24.20
CA CYS A 551 25.42 -0.67 24.50
C CYS A 551 25.90 0.79 24.61
N LEU A 552 25.43 1.68 23.74
CA LEU A 552 25.83 3.09 23.73
C LEU A 552 25.24 3.88 24.90
N GLU A 553 24.05 3.52 25.38
CA GLU A 553 23.44 4.14 26.56
C GLU A 553 24.31 3.99 27.81
N GLN A 554 25.08 2.90 27.91
CA GLN A 554 26.02 2.64 29.01
C GLN A 554 27.30 3.49 28.94
N ILE A 555 27.54 4.18 27.82
CA ILE A 555 28.73 4.98 27.58
C ILE A 555 28.37 6.46 27.77
N PRO A 556 29.21 7.25 28.49
CA PRO A 556 29.02 8.70 28.60
C PRO A 556 28.90 9.36 27.22
N SER A 557 28.00 10.33 27.07
CA SER A 557 27.71 10.97 25.78
C SER A 557 28.95 11.49 25.05
N SER A 558 29.92 12.04 25.79
CA SER A 558 31.21 12.54 25.27
C SER A 558 32.04 11.47 24.57
N ASP A 559 31.90 10.20 24.97
CA ASP A 559 32.82 9.13 24.57
C ASP A 559 32.19 8.22 23.49
N ARG A 560 30.88 8.32 23.27
CA ARG A 560 30.11 7.46 22.35
C ARG A 560 30.66 7.49 20.92
N ILE A 561 30.94 8.67 20.39
CA ILE A 561 31.45 8.83 19.00
C ILE A 561 32.83 8.18 18.86
N GLN A 562 33.72 8.38 19.83
CA GLN A 562 35.04 7.75 19.82
C GLN A 562 34.91 6.23 19.91
N TYR A 563 34.05 5.72 20.78
CA TYR A 563 33.79 4.29 20.91
C TYR A 563 33.24 3.66 19.61
N LEU A 564 32.31 4.34 18.95
CA LEU A 564 31.73 3.89 17.68
C LEU A 564 32.77 3.77 16.58
N THR A 565 33.57 4.83 16.39
CA THR A 565 34.52 4.92 15.30
C THR A 565 35.73 4.01 15.51
N THR A 566 36.17 3.82 16.75
CA THR A 566 37.38 3.03 17.07
C THR A 566 37.09 1.55 17.33
N LYS A 567 35.88 1.19 17.76
CA LYS A 567 35.54 -0.19 18.16
C LYS A 567 34.32 -0.76 17.43
N MET A 568 33.16 -0.13 17.55
CA MET A 568 31.91 -0.75 17.05
C MET A 568 31.85 -0.88 15.52
N ILE A 569 32.12 0.19 14.76
CA ILE A 569 32.13 0.12 13.28
C ILE A 569 33.13 -0.95 12.78
N PRO A 570 34.38 -1.00 13.29
CA PRO A 570 35.29 -2.11 13.00
C PRO A 570 34.72 -3.50 13.30
N GLU A 571 34.12 -3.69 14.49
CA GLU A 571 33.53 -4.98 14.91
C GLU A 571 32.36 -5.40 14.03
N LEU A 572 31.52 -4.44 13.60
CA LEU A 572 30.38 -4.67 12.71
C LEU A 572 30.81 -5.09 11.30
N ILE A 573 31.91 -4.53 10.78
CA ILE A 573 32.41 -4.83 9.42
C ILE A 573 33.17 -6.16 9.39
N GLY A 574 33.84 -6.56 10.48
CA GLY A 574 34.30 -7.93 10.62
C GLY A 574 35.36 -8.17 11.68
N ARG A 575 35.31 -9.35 12.30
CA ARG A 575 36.33 -9.83 13.26
C ARG A 575 37.66 -10.27 12.62
N ARG A 576 37.68 -10.57 11.31
CA ARG A 576 38.89 -10.97 10.57
C ARG A 576 39.40 -9.80 9.75
N TRP A 577 40.46 -9.16 10.24
CA TRP A 577 41.10 -8.04 9.59
C TRP A 577 41.87 -8.49 8.35
N ASN A 578 41.45 -8.00 7.17
CA ASN A 578 42.25 -8.01 5.96
C ASN A 578 42.29 -6.58 5.36
N ARG A 579 43.12 -6.34 4.34
CA ARG A 579 43.27 -5.01 3.72
C ARG A 579 41.95 -4.46 3.16
N THR A 580 41.09 -5.32 2.62
CA THR A 580 39.77 -4.94 2.12
C THR A 580 38.86 -4.47 3.26
N THR A 581 38.79 -5.23 4.35
CA THR A 581 38.06 -4.88 5.57
C THR A 581 38.54 -3.56 6.16
N GLN A 582 39.86 -3.31 6.18
CA GLN A 582 40.41 -2.05 6.70
C GLN A 582 40.01 -0.82 5.87
N SER A 583 40.05 -0.93 4.53
CA SER A 583 39.59 0.14 3.63
C SER A 583 38.10 0.43 3.83
N THR A 584 37.28 -0.62 3.92
CA THR A 584 35.84 -0.50 4.17
C THR A 584 35.53 0.16 5.52
N VAL A 585 36.27 -0.20 6.57
CA VAL A 585 36.15 0.45 7.90
C VAL A 585 36.48 1.94 7.80
N GLN A 586 37.59 2.30 7.14
CA GLN A 586 37.97 3.70 6.97
C GLN A 586 36.90 4.50 6.21
N GLN A 587 36.36 3.94 5.12
CA GLN A 587 35.29 4.57 4.35
C GLN A 587 34.03 4.80 5.21
N ALA A 588 33.60 3.77 5.96
CA ALA A 588 32.44 3.88 6.84
C ALA A 588 32.63 4.93 7.95
N VAL A 589 33.81 4.96 8.58
CA VAL A 589 34.13 5.92 9.65
C VAL A 589 34.18 7.35 9.10
N ILE A 590 34.80 7.57 7.93
CA ILE A 590 34.88 8.90 7.30
C ILE A 590 33.49 9.41 6.93
N ALA A 591 32.66 8.56 6.32
CA ALA A 591 31.29 8.93 5.94
C ALA A 591 30.43 9.23 7.18
N PHE A 592 30.49 8.39 8.21
CA PHE A 592 29.83 8.62 9.49
C PHE A 592 30.24 9.95 10.14
N ALA A 593 31.53 10.25 10.20
CA ALA A 593 32.02 11.51 10.76
C ALA A 593 31.55 12.72 9.94
N SER A 594 31.48 12.57 8.61
CA SER A 594 31.02 13.62 7.70
C SER A 594 29.53 13.92 7.88
N LEU A 595 28.72 12.89 8.06
CA LEU A 595 27.29 13.01 8.41
C LEU A 595 27.12 13.76 9.74
N LEU A 596 27.80 13.33 10.80
CA LEU A 596 27.67 13.97 12.12
C LEU A 596 28.10 15.44 12.09
N LYS A 597 29.18 15.75 11.37
CA LYS A 597 29.62 17.14 11.19
C LYS A 597 28.55 17.98 10.49
N ALA A 598 27.91 17.45 9.44
CA ALA A 598 26.84 18.15 8.72
C ALA A 598 25.61 18.40 9.61
N ILE A 599 25.28 17.47 10.50
CA ILE A 599 24.20 17.62 11.48
C ILE A 599 24.55 18.72 12.49
N GLN A 600 25.75 18.68 13.08
CA GLN A 600 26.20 19.66 14.08
C GLN A 600 26.23 21.10 13.55
N THR A 601 26.67 21.32 12.30
CA THR A 601 26.70 22.66 11.69
C THR A 601 25.32 23.32 11.58
N LYS A 602 24.23 22.53 11.57
CA LYS A 602 22.86 23.06 11.50
C LYS A 602 22.27 23.37 12.86
N ASP A 603 22.63 22.60 13.90
CA ASP A 603 22.19 22.85 15.28
C ASP A 603 22.72 24.22 15.78
N GLU A 604 23.94 24.59 15.38
CA GLU A 604 24.52 25.91 15.68
C GLU A 604 23.79 27.06 14.97
N GLN A 605 23.29 26.86 13.73
CA GLN A 605 22.56 27.87 12.97
C GLN A 605 21.12 28.08 13.48
N HIS A 606 20.45 27.05 14.00
CA HIS A 606 19.11 27.20 14.58
C HIS A 606 19.12 27.81 15.99
N SER A 607 20.23 27.73 16.74
CA SER A 607 20.36 28.46 18.00
C SER A 607 20.35 29.99 17.86
N SER A 608 20.41 30.50 16.62
CA SER A 608 20.35 31.94 16.28
C SER A 608 19.14 32.35 15.44
N SER A 609 18.19 31.44 15.15
CA SER A 609 16.99 31.74 14.36
C SER A 609 15.73 31.08 14.96
N SER A 610 14.74 31.92 15.29
CA SER A 610 13.40 31.57 15.77
C SER A 610 12.73 30.46 14.95
N PRO A 611 11.78 29.69 15.54
CA PRO A 611 11.18 28.54 14.88
C PRO A 611 10.47 28.96 13.60
N LEU A 612 10.71 28.21 12.53
CA LEU A 612 9.94 28.28 11.29
C LEU A 612 8.48 27.97 11.61
N LEU A 613 7.70 29.04 11.76
CA LEU A 613 6.25 29.02 11.62
C LEU A 613 5.94 28.70 10.16
N LEU A 614 5.61 27.44 9.88
CA LEU A 614 4.92 27.04 8.66
C LEU A 614 3.67 26.26 9.07
N CYS A 615 2.61 27.02 9.37
CA CYS A 615 1.19 26.72 9.12
C CYS A 615 0.32 27.62 10.02
N SER A 616 0.06 28.84 9.54
CA SER A 616 -1.20 29.55 9.80
C SER A 616 -1.94 29.71 8.48
#